data_AF-A0A1G7C5Y9-F1
#
_entry.id   AF-A0A1G7C5Y9-F1
#
_cell.length_a   1.000
_cell.length_b   1.000
_cell.length_c   1.000
_cell.angle_alpha   90.00
_cell.angle_beta   90.00
_cell.angle_gamma   90.00
#
_symmetry.space_group_name_H-M   'P 1'
#
loop_
_entity.id
_entity.type
_entity.pdbx_description
1 polymer ?
#
loop_
_entity_poly.entity_id
_entity_poly.type
_entity_poly.pdbx_seq_one_letter_code
_entity_poly.pdbx_strand_id
1 'polypeptide(L)'
;MKLLSTLFFSVMLLISPLGQDELQAVEATYDGQSGGVFYFVDMEGSSYAFNDLEPKAKEKYDLTNTRFEGRKFTVIYRIVYQIEKDKEQQEEEQEAIVDDDEESEEEYDYGECIIVDLEPVG
;
A
#
# COMPACT_ATOMS: atom_id res chain seq x y z
N MET A 1 33.58 34.21 -26.10
CA MET A 1 32.53 33.41 -25.45
C MET A 1 31.54 32.98 -26.52
N LYS A 2 31.35 31.68 -26.75
CA LYS A 2 30.31 31.15 -27.64
C LYS A 2 29.62 30.03 -26.85
N LEU A 3 28.35 30.29 -26.54
CA LEU A 3 27.47 29.52 -25.68
C LEU A 3 27.31 28.09 -26.22
N LEU A 4 27.69 27.11 -25.41
CA LEU A 4 27.47 25.71 -25.71
C LEU A 4 26.21 25.23 -24.98
N SER A 5 25.24 24.81 -25.79
CA SER A 5 24.33 23.67 -25.62
C SER A 5 23.65 23.44 -24.26
N THR A 6 22.31 23.51 -24.25
CA THR A 6 21.52 22.41 -23.69
C THR A 6 20.10 22.45 -24.26
N LEU A 7 19.81 21.49 -25.14
CA LEU A 7 18.47 21.14 -25.62
C LEU A 7 17.77 20.36 -24.50
N PHE A 8 16.81 20.97 -23.80
CA PHE A 8 16.01 20.28 -22.78
C PHE A 8 14.87 19.53 -23.47
N PHE A 9 15.10 18.26 -23.78
CA PHE A 9 14.06 17.37 -24.32
C PHE A 9 13.24 16.84 -23.13
N SER A 10 12.28 17.63 -22.66
CA SER A 10 11.34 17.19 -21.63
C SER A 10 10.24 16.34 -22.27
N VAL A 11 10.50 15.03 -22.39
CA VAL A 11 9.45 14.06 -22.69
C VAL A 11 8.64 13.85 -21.42
N MET A 12 7.55 14.61 -21.29
CA MET A 12 6.50 14.31 -20.32
C MET A 12 5.80 13.02 -20.78
N LEU A 13 6.18 11.90 -20.17
CA LEU A 13 5.47 10.63 -20.28
C LEU A 13 4.10 10.79 -19.60
N LEU A 14 3.09 11.11 -20.40
CA LEU A 14 1.68 10.98 -20.00
C LEU A 14 1.33 9.49 -20.01
N ILE A 15 1.55 8.82 -18.88
CA ILE A 15 0.96 7.52 -18.58
C ILE A 15 -0.09 7.78 -17.51
N SER A 16 -1.34 7.95 -17.91
CA SER A 16 -2.47 7.80 -16.99
C SER A 16 -2.90 6.33 -17.04
N PRO A 17 -2.69 5.53 -15.99
CA PRO A 17 -3.28 4.21 -15.94
C PRO A 17 -4.75 4.35 -15.55
N LEU A 18 -5.61 3.88 -16.46
CA LEU A 18 -7.03 3.67 -16.25
C LEU A 18 -7.20 2.62 -15.13
N GLY A 19 -7.80 3.00 -14.00
CA GLY A 19 -8.11 2.12 -12.85
C GLY A 19 -7.19 2.24 -11.64
N GLN A 20 -6.84 3.46 -11.21
CA GLN A 20 -5.92 3.67 -10.09
C GLN A 20 -6.53 3.23 -8.76
N ASP A 21 -6.01 2.15 -8.18
CA ASP A 21 -5.94 2.03 -6.73
C ASP A 21 -5.31 3.33 -6.20
N GLU A 22 -5.97 4.00 -5.25
CA GLU A 22 -5.50 5.28 -4.72
C GLU A 22 -4.15 5.07 -4.03
N LEU A 23 -3.08 5.54 -4.69
CA LEU A 23 -1.73 5.47 -4.16
C LEU A 23 -1.56 6.52 -3.06
N GLN A 24 -1.06 6.08 -1.92
CA GLN A 24 -0.67 6.92 -0.80
C GLN A 24 0.84 6.96 -0.67
N ALA A 25 1.36 8.02 -0.07
CA ALA A 25 2.79 8.19 0.16
C ALA A 25 3.06 8.67 1.58
N VAL A 26 4.06 8.09 2.23
CA VAL A 26 4.51 8.50 3.58
C VAL A 26 6.03 8.52 3.65
N GLU A 27 6.61 9.57 4.22
CA GLU A 27 8.04 9.59 4.55
C GLU A 27 8.25 8.93 5.92
N ALA A 28 8.93 7.78 5.93
CA ALA A 28 9.15 7.01 7.15
C ALA A 28 10.48 6.25 7.14
N THR A 29 10.98 5.94 8.33
CA THR A 29 12.19 5.16 8.55
C THR A 29 11.84 3.69 8.70
N TYR A 30 12.53 2.83 7.95
CA TYR A 30 12.35 1.38 8.03
C TYR A 30 12.88 0.85 9.37
N ASP A 31 11.99 0.23 10.15
CA ASP A 31 12.28 -0.28 11.49
C ASP A 31 12.55 -1.81 11.49
N GLY A 32 12.23 -2.48 10.39
CA GLY A 32 12.52 -3.90 10.19
C GLY A 32 11.31 -4.71 9.70
N GLN A 33 11.44 -6.03 9.71
CA GLN A 33 10.39 -6.96 9.31
C GLN A 33 10.18 -8.03 10.39
N SER A 34 8.92 -8.39 10.61
CA SER A 34 8.55 -9.55 11.43
C SER A 34 7.32 -10.23 10.84
N GLY A 35 7.33 -11.57 10.78
CA GLY A 35 6.19 -12.33 10.27
C GLY A 35 5.78 -12.01 8.84
N GLY A 36 6.70 -11.52 8.00
CA GLY A 36 6.41 -11.07 6.64
C GLY A 36 6.00 -9.60 6.52
N VAL A 37 5.65 -8.94 7.63
CA VAL A 37 5.17 -7.55 7.67
C VAL A 37 6.34 -6.58 7.79
N PHE A 38 6.38 -5.57 6.93
CA PHE A 38 7.40 -4.51 6.94
C PHE A 38 6.95 -3.33 7.78
N TYR A 39 7.78 -2.91 8.73
CA TYR A 39 7.46 -1.84 9.68
C TYR A 39 8.24 -0.57 9.38
N PHE A 40 7.54 0.56 9.42
CA PHE A 40 8.12 1.88 9.26
C PHE A 40 7.61 2.82 10.34
N VAL A 41 8.43 3.79 10.72
CA VAL A 41 8.08 4.82 11.71
C VAL A 41 8.32 6.20 11.11
N ASP A 42 7.30 7.05 11.10
CA ASP A 42 7.42 8.42 10.60
C ASP A 42 8.13 9.35 11.60
N MET A 43 8.18 10.64 11.26
CA MET A 43 8.83 11.67 12.08
C MET A 43 8.05 12.00 13.37
N GLU A 44 6.75 11.70 13.40
CA GLU A 44 5.85 11.92 14.53
C GLU A 44 5.82 10.71 15.48
N GLY A 45 6.43 9.60 15.08
CA GLY A 45 6.46 8.34 15.82
C GLY A 45 5.30 7.41 15.48
N SER A 46 4.53 7.69 14.43
CA SER A 46 3.45 6.82 13.95
C SER A 46 4.04 5.60 13.26
N SER A 47 3.55 4.42 13.63
CA SER A 47 3.97 3.14 13.03
C SER A 47 3.07 2.75 11.86
N TYR A 48 3.71 2.36 10.76
CA TYR A 48 3.07 1.84 9.55
C TYR A 48 3.48 0.38 9.36
N ALA A 49 2.50 -0.47 9.05
CA ALA A 49 2.70 -1.89 8.79
C ALA A 49 2.25 -2.20 7.36
N PHE A 50 3.12 -2.83 6.58
CA PHE A 50 2.83 -3.21 5.21
C PHE A 50 2.88 -4.72 5.06
N ASN A 51 1.82 -5.29 4.51
CA ASN A 51 1.60 -6.73 4.37
C ASN A 51 2.45 -7.33 3.24
N ASP A 52 2.73 -6.54 2.21
CA ASP A 52 3.49 -7.01 1.06
C ASP A 52 4.26 -5.88 0.36
N LEU A 53 5.17 -6.29 -0.52
CA LEU A 53 6.02 -5.45 -1.35
C LEU A 53 5.93 -5.94 -2.80
N GLU A 54 5.46 -5.06 -3.69
CA GLU A 54 5.32 -5.39 -5.10
C GLU A 54 6.64 -5.88 -5.72
N PRO A 55 6.58 -6.78 -6.73
CA PRO A 55 7.77 -7.33 -7.35
C PRO A 55 8.78 -6.27 -7.83
N LYS A 56 8.29 -5.17 -8.40
CA LYS A 56 9.14 -4.07 -8.88
C LYS A 56 9.92 -3.37 -7.75
N ALA A 57 9.27 -3.16 -6.61
CA ALA A 57 9.92 -2.57 -5.45
C ALA A 57 10.89 -3.57 -4.79
N LYS A 58 10.52 -4.84 -4.74
CA LYS A 58 11.34 -5.94 -4.21
C LYS A 58 12.64 -6.15 -5.00
N GLU A 59 12.61 -5.97 -6.33
CA GLU A 59 13.80 -6.03 -7.17
C GLU A 59 14.81 -4.91 -6.85
N LYS A 60 14.32 -3.72 -6.50
CA LYS A 60 15.17 -2.56 -6.13
C LYS A 60 15.64 -2.64 -4.69
N TYR A 61 14.77 -3.08 -3.78
CA TYR A 61 14.96 -3.03 -2.34
C TYR A 61 14.59 -4.36 -1.69
N ASP A 62 15.61 -5.12 -1.33
CA ASP A 62 15.46 -6.32 -0.50
C ASP A 62 15.36 -5.91 0.98
N LEU A 63 14.16 -5.54 1.43
CA LEU A 63 13.91 -5.13 2.82
C LEU A 63 14.15 -6.23 3.85
N THR A 64 14.32 -7.50 3.43
CA THR A 64 14.74 -8.58 4.34
C THR A 64 16.19 -8.43 4.80
N ASN A 65 16.96 -7.60 4.09
CA ASN A 65 18.34 -7.31 4.42
C ASN A 65 18.45 -6.18 5.46
N THR A 66 19.06 -6.50 6.61
CA THR A 66 19.22 -5.57 7.75
C THR A 66 19.96 -4.27 7.40
N ARG A 67 20.69 -4.21 6.27
CA ARG A 67 21.30 -2.96 5.77
C ARG A 67 20.28 -1.84 5.50
N PHE A 68 19.00 -2.18 5.36
CA PHE A 68 17.93 -1.22 5.15
C PHE A 68 17.38 -0.64 6.45
N GLU A 69 17.57 -1.30 7.59
CA GLU A 69 17.08 -0.83 8.90
C GLU A 69 17.69 0.54 9.22
N GLY A 70 16.85 1.44 9.74
CA GLY A 70 17.20 2.82 10.03
C GLY A 70 17.30 3.74 8.81
N ARG A 71 17.11 3.23 7.58
CA ARG A 71 17.06 4.08 6.38
C ARG A 71 15.67 4.67 6.18
N LYS A 72 15.66 5.91 5.71
CA LYS A 72 14.46 6.69 5.45
C LYS A 72 14.04 6.57 3.99
N PHE A 73 12.73 6.41 3.77
CA PHE A 73 12.12 6.30 2.47
C PHE A 73 10.86 7.14 2.38
N THR A 74 10.54 7.60 1.17
CA THR A 74 9.17 7.84 0.76
C THR A 74 8.58 6.49 0.36
N VAL A 75 7.69 5.96 1.19
CA VAL A 75 6.99 4.69 0.96
C VAL A 75 5.72 4.99 0.17
N ILE A 76 5.63 4.47 -1.04
CA ILE A 76 4.46 4.60 -1.91
C ILE A 76 3.68 3.29 -1.83
N TYR A 77 2.42 3.33 -1.41
CA TYR A 77 1.62 2.12 -1.16
C TYR A 77 0.17 2.27 -1.64
N ARG A 78 -0.55 1.15 -1.72
CA ARG A 78 -2.00 1.12 -1.89
C ARG A 78 -2.65 0.31 -0.78
N ILE A 79 -3.94 0.55 -0.57
CA ILE A 79 -4.79 -0.26 0.30
C ILE A 79 -5.66 -1.16 -0.58
N VAL A 80 -5.62 -2.46 -0.33
CA VAL A 80 -6.46 -3.45 -1.02
C VAL A 80 -7.50 -3.99 -0.05
N TYR A 81 -8.76 -3.68 -0.32
CA TYR A 81 -9.90 -4.18 0.44
C TYR A 81 -10.32 -5.56 -0.09
N GLN A 82 -10.51 -6.51 0.81
CA GLN A 82 -10.99 -7.84 0.44
C GLN A 82 -12.52 -7.77 0.38
N ILE A 83 -13.04 -7.20 -0.71
CA ILE A 83 -14.48 -7.23 -0.95
C ILE A 83 -14.84 -8.68 -1.25
N GLU A 84 -15.42 -9.40 -0.28
CA GLU A 84 -16.11 -10.65 -0.59
C GLU A 84 -17.12 -10.32 -1.68
N LYS A 85 -16.92 -10.88 -2.89
CA LYS A 85 -17.92 -10.79 -3.95
C LYS A 85 -19.14 -11.55 -3.45
N ASP A 86 -20.03 -10.81 -2.82
CA ASP A 86 -21.34 -11.26 -2.43
C ASP A 86 -22.00 -11.81 -3.70
N LYS A 87 -22.21 -13.12 -3.72
CA LYS A 87 -22.88 -13.78 -4.83
C LYS A 87 -24.32 -13.32 -4.74
N GLU A 88 -24.72 -12.39 -5.60
CA GLU A 88 -26.13 -12.09 -5.88
C GLU A 88 -26.90 -13.39 -6.14
N GLN A 89 -27.53 -13.94 -5.09
CA GLN A 89 -28.66 -14.85 -5.18
C GLN A 89 -29.88 -14.05 -4.73
N GLN A 90 -30.58 -13.49 -5.71
CA GLN A 90 -31.91 -12.93 -5.49
C GLN A 90 -32.93 -14.06 -5.32
N GLU A 91 -33.57 -14.05 -4.14
CA GLU A 91 -34.99 -14.35 -3.82
C GLU A 91 -35.47 -15.81 -4.02
N GLU A 92 -36.12 -16.46 -3.05
CA GLU A 92 -37.46 -16.12 -2.54
C GLU A 92 -37.66 -16.43 -1.04
N GLU A 93 -38.46 -15.57 -0.41
CA GLU A 93 -38.90 -15.56 0.99
C GLU A 93 -39.64 -16.84 1.42
N GLN A 94 -39.46 -17.24 2.69
CA GLN A 94 -40.57 -17.72 3.52
C GLN A 94 -40.22 -17.67 5.02
N GLU A 95 -41.13 -17.01 5.76
CA GLU A 95 -41.16 -16.79 7.21
C GLU A 95 -40.80 -18.02 8.06
N ALA A 96 -40.06 -17.82 9.16
CA ALA A 96 -40.68 -17.76 10.50
C ALA A 96 -39.66 -17.93 11.65
N ILE A 97 -40.01 -17.25 12.76
CA ILE A 97 -39.60 -17.43 14.17
C ILE A 97 -38.38 -16.63 14.64
N VAL A 98 -38.71 -15.63 15.47
CA VAL A 98 -37.87 -14.81 16.33
C VAL A 98 -37.33 -15.66 17.48
N ASP A 99 -36.02 -15.61 17.70
CA ASP A 99 -35.32 -15.56 19.01
C ASP A 99 -33.88 -16.08 18.81
N ASP A 100 -32.96 -15.20 18.41
CA ASP A 100 -31.54 -15.37 18.76
C ASP A 100 -30.83 -14.00 18.71
N ASP A 101 -30.11 -13.69 19.80
CA ASP A 101 -29.30 -12.50 19.98
C ASP A 101 -28.07 -12.56 19.04
N GLU A 102 -28.26 -12.35 17.74
CA GLU A 102 -27.15 -12.14 16.82
C GLU A 102 -26.64 -10.71 16.99
N GLU A 103 -25.65 -10.54 17.88
CA GLU A 103 -24.71 -9.43 17.81
C GLU A 103 -24.09 -9.46 16.41
N SER A 104 -24.52 -8.53 15.54
CA SER A 104 -23.87 -8.30 14.26
C SER A 104 -22.45 -7.83 14.56
N GLU A 105 -21.48 -8.73 14.51
CA GLU A 105 -20.07 -8.35 14.48
C GLU A 105 -19.87 -7.52 13.21
N GLU A 106 -19.75 -6.20 13.37
CA GLU A 106 -19.34 -5.32 12.27
C GLU A 106 -17.94 -5.80 11.83
N GLU A 107 -17.89 -6.62 10.79
CA GLU A 107 -16.64 -7.05 10.19
C GLU A 107 -16.01 -5.83 9.51
N TYR A 108 -15.12 -5.15 10.24
CA TYR A 108 -14.33 -4.06 9.69
C TYR A 108 -13.42 -4.63 8.61
N ASP A 109 -13.68 -4.27 7.36
CA ASP A 109 -12.81 -4.58 6.21
C ASP A 109 -11.46 -3.87 6.39
N TYR A 110 -10.53 -4.54 7.08
CA TYR A 110 -9.16 -4.11 7.24
C TYR A 110 -8.42 -4.30 5.92
N GLY A 111 -8.38 -3.25 5.10
CA GLY A 111 -7.63 -3.26 3.85
C GLY A 111 -6.13 -3.53 4.08
N GLU A 112 -5.54 -4.38 3.25
CA GLU A 112 -4.13 -4.71 3.29
C GLU A 112 -3.28 -3.60 2.65
N CYS A 113 -2.22 -3.18 3.33
CA CYS A 113 -1.31 -2.15 2.83
C CYS A 113 -0.16 -2.80 2.04
N ILE A 114 -0.07 -2.51 0.74
CA ILE A 114 0.95 -3.08 -0.15
C ILE A 114 1.87 -1.98 -0.65
N ILE A 115 3.17 -2.11 -0.40
CA ILE A 115 4.19 -1.18 -0.90
C ILE A 115 4.35 -1.39 -2.41
N VAL A 116 4.17 -0.31 -3.17
CA VAL A 116 4.28 -0.26 -4.63
C VAL A 116 5.67 0.21 -5.06
N ASP A 117 6.25 1.17 -4.35
CA ASP A 117 7.63 1.63 -4.58
C ASP A 117 8.23 2.25 -3.31
N LEU A 118 9.56 2.40 -3.31
CA LEU A 118 10.32 3.05 -2.27
C LEU A 118 11.31 4.04 -2.90
N GLU A 119 11.36 5.25 -2.38
CA GLU A 119 12.34 6.25 -2.79
C GLU A 119 13.20 6.63 -1.58
N PRO A 120 14.53 6.43 -1.59
CA PRO A 120 15.37 6.79 -0.46
C PRO A 120 15.36 8.30 -0.25
N VAL A 121 15.23 8.71 1.01
CA VAL A 121 15.32 10.12 1.42
C VAL A 121 16.69 10.34 2.04
N GLY A 122 17.63 10.85 1.23
CA GLY A 122 19.02 11.08 1.63
C GLY A 122 19.92 11.53 0.50
#